data_AF-A0A7S0ZX24-F1
#
_entry.id   AF-A0A7S0ZX24-F1
#
_cell.length_a   1.000
_cell.length_b   1.000
_cell.length_c   1.000
_cell.angle_alpha   90.00
_cell.angle_beta   90.00
_cell.angle_gamma   90.00
#
_symmetry.space_group_name_H-M   'P 1'
#
loop_
_entity.id
_entity.type
_entity.pdbx_description
1 polymer ?
#
loop_
_entity_poly.entity_id
_entity_poly.type
_entity_poly.pdbx_seq_one_letter_code
_entity_poly.pdbx_strand_id
1 'polypeptide(L)'
;MWKVYAVSGAVVSAELYCPMESDMNADGNVQWNDNGWTMTGSGGVHGKTSFNLLGGYIEFEMDTTEAHPGVNTNLYTTSPQTCCDYCDIQDNGSPQCMEMDIIENNGNCLAQTTWHTWPNHNGDCDEGGCWGQRSLPGGSFQMKAEWSADGWMTVTMDGNVVDVSNPVPSENAKEYMAQQMQSIGAQIQSSQWVGWVPGASNCPGSGDLGSSKYSVRNLRISGTVLQGVEPTKCSSPSPPSPTPTPPAPSAELYCPMESDMNADG
;
A
#
# COMPACT_ATOMS: atom_id res chain seq x y z
N MET A 1 -13.02 -43.02 -33.47
CA MET A 1 -13.03 -41.55 -33.67
C MET A 1 -13.03 -40.89 -32.29
N TRP A 2 -11.91 -40.29 -31.88
CA TRP A 2 -11.82 -39.54 -30.63
C TRP A 2 -12.04 -38.07 -30.96
N LYS A 3 -13.07 -37.44 -30.38
CA LYS A 3 -13.28 -36.00 -30.48
C LYS A 3 -12.37 -35.32 -29.46
N VAL A 4 -11.38 -34.59 -29.97
CA VAL A 4 -10.61 -33.63 -29.16
C VAL A 4 -11.48 -32.39 -29.02
N TYR A 5 -11.89 -32.07 -27.80
CA TYR A 5 -12.52 -30.80 -27.49
C TYR A 5 -11.41 -29.79 -27.21
N ALA A 6 -11.25 -28.81 -28.10
CA ALA A 6 -10.41 -27.66 -27.83
C ALA A 6 -11.12 -26.80 -26.78
N VAL A 7 -10.56 -26.73 -25.58
CA VAL A 7 -10.96 -25.76 -24.57
C VAL A 7 -10.29 -24.44 -24.96
N SER A 8 -11.06 -23.51 -25.53
CA SER A 8 -10.62 -22.14 -25.72
C SER A 8 -10.60 -21.44 -24.36
N GLY A 9 -9.44 -21.42 -23.70
CA GLY A 9 -9.23 -20.51 -22.58
C GLY A 9 -9.19 -19.09 -23.11
N ALA A 10 -10.15 -18.25 -22.72
CA ALA A 10 -10.03 -16.82 -22.92
C ALA A 10 -8.83 -16.34 -22.09
N VAL A 11 -7.81 -15.80 -22.76
CA VAL A 11 -6.75 -15.06 -22.07
C VAL A 11 -7.40 -13.75 -21.64
N VAL A 12 -7.82 -13.67 -20.38
CA VAL A 12 -8.23 -12.40 -19.77
C VAL A 12 -6.96 -11.59 -19.66
N SER A 13 -6.77 -10.63 -20.58
CA SER A 13 -5.70 -9.65 -20.46
C SER A 13 -5.97 -8.85 -19.19
N ALA A 14 -5.02 -8.81 -18.26
CA ALA A 14 -5.11 -7.96 -17.08
C ALA A 14 -5.37 -6.50 -17.49
N GLU A 15 -6.29 -5.84 -16.80
CA GLU A 15 -6.56 -4.42 -17.00
C GLU A 15 -5.49 -3.59 -16.27
N LEU A 16 -5.22 -2.39 -16.77
CA LEU A 16 -4.21 -1.50 -16.22
C LEU A 16 -4.85 -0.27 -15.57
N TYR A 17 -4.67 -0.14 -14.26
CA TYR A 17 -5.17 0.95 -13.43
C TYR A 17 -4.04 1.89 -12.98
N CYS A 18 -4.36 3.17 -12.89
CA CYS A 18 -3.52 4.23 -12.34
C CYS A 18 -4.36 4.95 -11.28
N PRO A 19 -4.48 4.37 -10.07
CA PRO A 19 -5.38 4.91 -9.07
C PRO A 19 -5.01 6.34 -8.67
N MET A 20 -6.04 7.18 -8.49
CA MET A 20 -5.91 8.59 -8.10
C MET A 20 -6.39 8.80 -6.67
N GLU A 21 -6.29 10.02 -6.15
CA GLU A 21 -6.84 10.42 -4.84
C GLU A 21 -8.30 9.96 -4.63
N SER A 22 -9.14 10.05 -5.67
CA SER A 22 -10.54 9.62 -5.59
C SER A 22 -10.73 8.14 -5.26
N ASP A 23 -9.74 7.30 -5.58
CA ASP A 23 -9.78 5.84 -5.49
C ASP A 23 -9.24 5.33 -4.15
N MET A 24 -8.84 6.24 -3.27
CA MET A 24 -8.12 5.96 -2.03
C MET A 24 -8.73 6.73 -0.84
N ASN A 25 -8.50 6.23 0.37
CA ASN A 25 -8.65 6.97 1.62
C ASN A 25 -7.26 7.34 2.14
N ALA A 26 -7.15 8.42 2.90
CA ALA A 26 -5.89 8.82 3.53
C ALA A 26 -6.12 9.47 4.89
N ASP A 27 -5.13 9.35 5.76
CA ASP A 27 -5.05 9.96 7.07
C ASP A 27 -3.65 10.55 7.32
N GLY A 28 -3.53 11.43 8.31
CA GLY A 28 -2.28 12.15 8.57
C GLY A 28 -1.98 13.24 7.54
N ASN A 29 -0.70 13.56 7.35
CA ASN A 29 -0.26 14.58 6.40
C ASN A 29 0.18 13.95 5.07
N VAL A 30 -0.81 13.70 4.21
CA VAL A 30 -0.65 13.15 2.87
C VAL A 30 -0.94 14.23 1.83
N GLN A 31 -0.01 14.41 0.89
CA GLN A 31 -0.13 15.33 -0.24
C GLN A 31 -0.13 14.53 -1.54
N TRP A 32 -1.23 14.58 -2.29
CA TRP A 32 -1.38 13.84 -3.54
C TRP A 32 -0.57 14.45 -4.68
N ASN A 33 0.03 13.60 -5.50
CA ASN A 33 0.78 13.98 -6.70
C ASN A 33 0.46 13.02 -7.86
N ASP A 34 -0.59 13.35 -8.61
CA ASP A 34 -1.16 12.50 -9.65
C ASP A 34 -1.59 11.12 -9.10
N ASN A 35 -1.12 10.02 -9.68
CA ASN A 35 -1.34 8.65 -9.20
C ASN A 35 -0.29 8.25 -8.14
N GLY A 36 -0.11 9.12 -7.16
CA GLY A 36 0.90 9.00 -6.12
C GLY A 36 0.63 9.93 -4.95
N TRP A 37 1.45 9.81 -3.92
CA TRP A 37 1.40 10.67 -2.75
C TRP A 37 2.76 10.91 -2.14
N THR A 38 2.86 11.97 -1.35
CA THR A 38 3.95 12.26 -0.43
C THR A 38 3.37 12.29 0.98
N MET A 39 3.99 11.56 1.91
CA MET A 39 3.59 11.52 3.31
C MET A 39 4.70 12.13 4.17
N THR A 40 4.33 12.95 5.16
CA THR A 40 5.26 13.53 6.16
C THR A 40 4.71 13.29 7.55
N GLY A 41 5.52 12.80 8.50
CA GLY A 41 4.98 12.38 9.79
C GLY A 41 4.20 11.07 9.73
N SER A 42 3.40 10.81 10.75
CA SER A 42 2.53 9.63 10.76
C SER A 42 1.36 9.79 9.78
N GLY A 43 0.98 8.70 9.13
CA GLY A 43 -0.21 8.65 8.29
C GLY A 43 -0.33 7.34 7.53
N GLY A 44 -1.36 7.27 6.70
CA GLY A 44 -1.72 6.09 5.92
C GLY A 44 -2.47 6.45 4.63
N VAL A 45 -2.41 5.52 3.68
CA VAL A 45 -3.18 5.52 2.43
C VAL A 45 -3.74 4.12 2.23
N HIS A 46 -5.04 4.04 1.97
CA HIS A 46 -5.80 2.79 1.89
C HIS A 46 -6.64 2.73 0.61
N GLY A 47 -6.55 1.64 -0.14
CA GLY A 47 -7.33 1.43 -1.37
C GLY A 47 -8.84 1.33 -1.14
N LYS A 48 -9.65 1.66 -2.14
CA LYS A 48 -11.11 1.38 -2.15
C LYS A 48 -11.50 0.17 -3.00
N THR A 49 -10.51 -0.66 -3.33
CA THR A 49 -10.64 -1.76 -4.28
C THR A 49 -9.71 -2.90 -3.89
N SER A 50 -10.17 -4.14 -4.07
CA SER A 50 -9.30 -5.33 -4.04
C SER A 50 -9.16 -5.92 -5.44
N PHE A 51 -7.95 -6.42 -5.75
CA PHE A 51 -7.60 -6.94 -7.05
C PHE A 51 -7.19 -8.41 -6.96
N ASN A 52 -7.60 -9.21 -7.93
CA ASN A 52 -6.86 -10.41 -8.29
C ASN A 52 -5.63 -9.97 -9.11
N LEU A 53 -4.45 -10.18 -8.53
CA LEU A 53 -3.17 -9.79 -9.12
C LEU A 53 -2.47 -10.93 -9.87
N LEU A 54 -3.02 -12.15 -9.89
CA LEU A 54 -2.37 -13.29 -10.56
C LEU A 54 -2.17 -13.04 -12.06
N GLY A 55 -0.92 -13.24 -12.52
CA GLY A 55 -0.50 -12.90 -13.88
C GLY A 55 -0.32 -11.39 -14.11
N GLY A 56 -0.37 -10.59 -13.06
CA GLY A 56 -0.30 -9.14 -13.05
C GLY A 56 0.82 -8.59 -12.18
N TYR A 57 0.76 -7.29 -11.91
CA TYR A 57 1.80 -6.58 -11.17
C TYR A 57 1.30 -5.29 -10.49
N ILE A 58 2.08 -4.81 -9.54
CA ILE A 58 2.03 -3.47 -8.99
C ILE A 58 3.42 -2.86 -9.22
N GLU A 59 3.49 -1.69 -9.85
CA GLU A 59 4.73 -0.95 -10.05
C GLU A 59 4.57 0.51 -9.63
N PHE A 60 5.61 1.07 -9.03
CA PHE A 60 5.64 2.45 -8.54
C PHE A 60 7.08 2.91 -8.33
N GLU A 61 7.31 4.21 -8.41
CA GLU A 61 8.54 4.83 -7.92
C GLU A 61 8.37 5.17 -6.44
N MET A 62 9.41 4.94 -5.63
CA MET A 62 9.44 5.35 -4.24
C MET A 62 10.68 6.20 -3.96
N ASP A 63 10.51 7.25 -3.17
CA ASP A 63 11.61 8.11 -2.69
C ASP A 63 11.56 8.17 -1.16
N THR A 64 12.60 7.63 -0.53
CA THR A 64 12.78 7.60 0.92
C THR A 64 13.94 8.49 1.38
N THR A 65 14.48 9.36 0.54
CA THR A 65 15.69 10.15 0.85
C THR A 65 15.55 11.06 2.07
N GLU A 66 14.32 11.48 2.36
CA GLU A 66 13.97 12.29 3.53
C GLU A 66 13.38 11.46 4.69
N ALA A 67 13.42 10.12 4.61
CA ALA A 67 12.97 9.24 5.69
C ALA A 67 14.13 8.93 6.65
N HIS A 68 13.96 9.26 7.93
CA HIS A 68 14.99 9.05 8.93
C HIS A 68 15.09 7.57 9.34
N PRO A 69 16.30 7.04 9.64
CA PRO A 69 16.41 5.67 10.13
C PRO A 69 15.68 5.52 11.48
N GLY A 70 15.07 4.35 11.68
CA GLY A 70 14.12 4.05 12.75
C GLY A 70 12.66 4.38 12.42
N VAL A 71 12.38 4.91 11.23
CA VAL A 71 11.01 5.11 10.71
C VAL A 71 10.70 4.06 9.66
N ASN A 72 9.56 3.38 9.83
CA ASN A 72 9.04 2.43 8.84
C ASN A 72 8.18 3.16 7.83
N THR A 73 8.58 3.15 6.57
CA THR A 73 7.76 3.58 5.43
C THR A 73 7.47 2.36 4.58
N ASN A 74 6.20 2.17 4.20
CA ASN A 74 5.82 0.94 3.53
C ASN A 74 4.80 1.13 2.42
N LEU A 75 4.75 0.14 1.53
CA LEU A 75 3.65 -0.09 0.61
C LEU A 75 3.47 -1.59 0.49
N TYR A 76 2.26 -2.05 0.80
CA TYR A 76 1.93 -3.46 0.94
C TYR A 76 0.50 -3.71 0.44
N THR A 77 0.09 -4.97 0.47
CA THR A 77 -1.29 -5.34 0.17
C THR A 77 -1.87 -6.22 1.25
N THR A 78 -3.15 -6.07 1.52
CA THR A 78 -3.90 -6.91 2.47
C THR A 78 -5.13 -7.51 1.81
N SER A 79 -5.59 -8.67 2.28
CA SER A 79 -6.74 -9.38 1.70
C SER A 79 -7.92 -9.42 2.66
N PRO A 80 -8.70 -8.33 2.79
CA PRO A 80 -9.86 -8.30 3.66
C PRO A 80 -11.00 -9.18 3.15
N GLN A 81 -11.69 -9.83 4.08
CA GLN A 81 -12.86 -10.66 3.77
C GLN A 81 -14.00 -9.85 3.13
N THR A 82 -14.11 -8.57 3.46
CA THR A 82 -15.05 -7.63 2.86
C THR A 82 -14.30 -6.35 2.55
N CYS A 83 -14.21 -6.01 1.26
CA CYS A 83 -13.61 -4.74 0.90
C CYS A 83 -14.50 -3.60 1.41
N CYS A 84 -13.95 -2.54 2.02
CA CYS A 84 -12.52 -2.20 2.05
C CYS A 84 -12.06 -1.87 3.47
N ASP A 85 -12.52 -2.70 4.42
CA ASP A 85 -12.15 -2.61 5.82
C ASP A 85 -10.66 -2.93 6.00
N TYR A 86 -10.02 -2.28 6.98
CA TYR A 86 -8.64 -2.58 7.33
C TYR A 86 -8.52 -3.96 8.00
N CYS A 87 -7.48 -4.67 7.61
CA CYS A 87 -6.97 -5.88 8.22
C CYS A 87 -5.48 -5.95 7.90
N ASP A 88 -4.71 -6.65 8.73
CA ASP A 88 -3.30 -6.95 8.50
C ASP A 88 -3.00 -8.36 9.07
N ILE A 89 -1.77 -8.87 8.96
CA ILE A 89 -1.48 -10.21 9.46
C ILE A 89 -1.41 -10.27 11.00
N GLN A 90 -1.10 -9.17 11.66
CA GLN A 90 -0.66 -9.13 13.06
C GLN A 90 -1.85 -9.21 14.03
N ASP A 91 -1.69 -9.96 15.14
CA ASP A 91 -2.66 -9.93 16.25
C ASP A 91 -2.53 -8.62 17.06
N ASN A 92 -3.09 -7.53 16.51
CA ASN A 92 -3.00 -6.18 17.06
C ASN A 92 -4.37 -5.55 17.40
N GLY A 93 -5.43 -6.36 17.40
CA GLY A 93 -6.81 -5.92 17.63
C GLY A 93 -7.58 -5.54 16.37
N SER A 94 -6.92 -5.47 15.21
CA SER A 94 -7.57 -5.45 13.89
C SER A 94 -7.96 -6.87 13.47
N PRO A 95 -8.93 -7.05 12.54
CA PRO A 95 -9.14 -8.35 11.92
C PRO A 95 -7.85 -8.84 11.25
N GLN A 96 -7.48 -10.10 11.44
CA GLN A 96 -6.31 -10.65 10.79
C GLN A 96 -6.61 -11.14 9.37
N CYS A 97 -5.70 -10.93 8.43
CA CYS A 97 -5.82 -11.38 7.04
C CYS A 97 -4.45 -11.58 6.38
N MET A 98 -4.44 -12.15 5.17
CA MET A 98 -3.21 -12.26 4.38
C MET A 98 -2.65 -10.87 4.06
N GLU A 99 -1.33 -10.73 4.18
CA GLU A 99 -0.58 -9.52 3.92
C GLU A 99 0.64 -9.83 3.04
N MET A 100 0.90 -8.97 2.06
CA MET A 100 2.06 -9.10 1.19
C MET A 100 2.80 -7.76 1.19
N ASP A 101 3.91 -7.71 1.91
CA ASP A 101 4.74 -6.53 2.02
C ASP A 101 5.62 -6.42 0.79
N ILE A 102 5.23 -5.54 -0.13
CA ILE A 102 6.06 -5.24 -1.30
C ILE A 102 7.34 -4.56 -0.83
N ILE A 103 7.21 -3.58 0.06
CA ILE A 103 8.34 -2.91 0.70
C ILE A 103 7.97 -2.35 2.07
N GLU A 104 8.81 -2.64 3.06
CA GLU A 104 8.92 -1.93 4.33
C GLU A 104 10.35 -1.44 4.49
N ASN A 105 10.53 -0.21 4.95
CA ASN A 105 11.86 0.41 5.02
C ASN A 105 12.29 0.72 6.44
N ASN A 106 13.58 0.89 6.63
CA ASN A 106 14.17 1.54 7.80
C ASN A 106 14.78 2.86 7.34
N GLY A 107 13.96 3.91 7.30
CA GLY A 107 14.30 5.17 6.66
C GLY A 107 14.83 4.96 5.24
N ASN A 108 15.89 5.69 4.89
CA ASN A 108 16.61 5.52 3.61
C ASN A 108 17.75 4.47 3.65
N CYS A 109 17.75 3.52 4.59
CA CYS A 109 18.87 2.61 4.81
C CYS A 109 18.68 1.21 4.22
N LEU A 110 17.58 0.54 4.58
CA LEU A 110 17.36 -0.87 4.27
C LEU A 110 15.87 -1.11 4.02
N ALA A 111 15.58 -1.99 3.07
CA ALA A 111 14.24 -2.41 2.70
C ALA A 111 14.07 -3.90 2.96
N GLN A 112 12.83 -4.30 3.26
CA GLN A 112 12.39 -5.68 3.37
C GLN A 112 11.14 -5.91 2.53
N THR A 113 11.09 -7.04 1.84
CA THR A 113 9.87 -7.61 1.26
C THR A 113 9.51 -8.82 2.09
N THR A 114 8.23 -8.99 2.43
CA THR A 114 7.75 -10.07 3.29
C THR A 114 6.50 -10.73 2.72
N TRP A 115 6.42 -12.04 2.87
CA TRP A 115 5.20 -12.82 2.65
C TRP A 115 4.56 -13.14 4.00
N HIS A 116 3.27 -12.82 4.13
CA HIS A 116 2.45 -13.15 5.29
C HIS A 116 1.16 -13.82 4.82
N THR A 117 1.14 -15.15 4.75
CA THR A 117 0.06 -15.93 4.17
C THR A 117 -1.09 -16.15 5.13
N TRP A 118 -0.85 -16.69 6.33
CA TRP A 118 -1.94 -17.01 7.26
C TRP A 118 -1.72 -16.45 8.67
N PRO A 119 -2.80 -15.99 9.33
CA PRO A 119 -2.72 -15.32 10.63
C PRO A 119 -2.61 -16.34 11.76
N ASN A 120 -1.42 -16.88 11.93
CA ASN A 120 -1.05 -17.70 13.07
C ASN A 120 0.48 -17.66 13.28
N HIS A 121 0.97 -18.46 14.23
CA HIS A 121 2.39 -18.63 14.55
C HIS A 121 2.86 -20.09 14.40
N ASN A 122 2.37 -20.81 13.38
CA ASN A 122 2.68 -22.23 13.17
C ASN A 122 3.87 -22.50 12.22
N GLY A 123 4.56 -21.45 11.74
CA GLY A 123 5.71 -21.50 10.84
C GLY A 123 5.39 -21.24 9.37
N ASP A 124 6.43 -21.33 8.53
CA ASP A 124 6.46 -20.91 7.12
C ASP A 124 6.32 -19.38 7.00
N CYS A 125 5.45 -18.87 6.13
CA CYS A 125 5.25 -17.44 5.91
C CYS A 125 4.05 -16.90 6.70
N ASP A 126 3.91 -17.29 7.96
CA ASP A 126 2.80 -16.87 8.83
C ASP A 126 3.00 -15.43 9.35
N GLU A 127 2.50 -15.08 10.53
CA GLU A 127 2.75 -13.77 11.16
C GLU A 127 4.24 -13.40 11.30
N GLY A 128 5.13 -14.40 11.39
CA GLY A 128 6.58 -14.18 11.41
C GLY A 128 7.18 -13.90 10.03
N GLY A 129 6.48 -14.32 8.98
CA GLY A 129 6.77 -14.01 7.60
C GLY A 129 7.96 -14.75 6.99
N CYS A 130 7.94 -14.84 5.66
CA CYS A 130 9.11 -15.16 4.85
C CYS A 130 9.63 -13.88 4.22
N TRP A 131 10.88 -13.52 4.50
CA TRP A 131 11.38 -12.20 4.11
C TRP A 131 12.72 -12.22 3.37
N GLY A 132 12.92 -11.15 2.61
CA GLY A 132 14.15 -10.81 1.92
C GLY A 132 14.51 -9.34 2.16
N GLN A 133 15.79 -9.05 2.39
CA GLN A 133 16.27 -7.70 2.68
C GLN A 133 17.30 -7.22 1.67
N ARG A 134 17.37 -5.91 1.47
CA ARG A 134 18.42 -5.25 0.71
C ARG A 134 18.66 -3.82 1.15
N SER A 135 19.88 -3.33 0.97
CA SER A 135 20.16 -1.89 1.11
C SER A 135 19.36 -1.09 0.08
N LEU A 136 18.90 0.08 0.51
CA LEU A 136 18.30 1.05 -0.39
C LEU A 136 19.40 1.71 -1.25
N PRO A 137 19.12 2.01 -2.54
CA PRO A 137 20.14 2.49 -3.48
C PRO A 137 20.55 3.95 -3.24
N GLY A 138 19.75 4.71 -2.49
CA GLY A 138 19.88 6.16 -2.33
C GLY A 138 19.28 6.91 -3.52
N GLY A 139 18.41 7.89 -3.25
CA GLY A 139 17.58 8.54 -4.27
C GLY A 139 16.22 7.84 -4.44
N SER A 140 15.45 8.28 -5.44
CA SER A 140 14.27 7.54 -5.90
C SER A 140 14.67 6.22 -6.54
N PHE A 141 13.82 5.19 -6.38
CA PHE A 141 14.01 3.88 -6.98
C PHE A 141 12.68 3.32 -7.49
N GLN A 142 12.77 2.46 -8.50
CA GLN A 142 11.61 1.80 -9.09
C GLN A 142 11.34 0.48 -8.39
N MET A 143 10.11 0.30 -7.91
CA MET A 143 9.60 -0.95 -7.38
C MET A 143 8.70 -1.64 -8.39
N LYS A 144 8.76 -2.97 -8.43
CA LYS A 144 7.77 -3.79 -9.13
C LYS A 144 7.57 -5.11 -8.40
N ALA A 145 6.34 -5.36 -7.95
CA ALA A 145 5.88 -6.65 -7.47
C ALA A 145 5.09 -7.34 -8.58
N GLU A 146 5.49 -8.54 -8.97
CA GLU A 146 4.81 -9.36 -9.98
C GLU A 146 4.28 -10.62 -9.32
N TRP A 147 3.06 -11.00 -9.65
CA TRP A 147 2.45 -12.24 -9.20
C TRP A 147 2.32 -13.16 -10.41
N SER A 148 3.00 -14.30 -10.37
CA SER A 148 2.82 -15.33 -11.39
C SER A 148 1.39 -15.87 -11.35
N ALA A 149 0.95 -16.48 -12.44
CA ALA A 149 -0.38 -17.07 -12.53
C ALA A 149 -0.62 -18.19 -11.49
N ASP A 150 0.45 -18.83 -11.01
CA ASP A 150 0.40 -19.90 -10.02
C ASP A 150 0.66 -19.44 -8.57
N GLY A 151 0.83 -18.13 -8.33
CA GLY A 151 0.90 -17.56 -6.99
C GLY A 151 2.30 -17.33 -6.43
N TRP A 152 3.33 -17.18 -7.26
CA TRP A 152 4.62 -16.66 -6.82
C TRP A 152 4.67 -15.13 -6.91
N MET A 153 4.89 -14.45 -5.80
CA MET A 153 5.25 -13.03 -5.78
C MET A 153 6.77 -12.87 -5.97
N THR A 154 7.17 -12.05 -6.94
CA THR A 154 8.56 -11.60 -7.12
C THR A 154 8.59 -10.09 -7.00
N VAL A 155 9.44 -9.56 -6.11
CA VAL A 155 9.66 -8.12 -5.99
C VAL A 155 11.02 -7.75 -6.56
N THR A 156 11.05 -6.71 -7.37
CA THR A 156 12.28 -6.08 -7.87
C THR A 156 12.35 -4.63 -7.43
N MET A 157 13.57 -4.18 -7.15
CA MET A 157 13.92 -2.79 -6.91
C MET A 157 15.07 -2.41 -7.85
N ASP A 158 14.82 -1.42 -8.70
CA ASP A 158 15.63 -1.04 -9.87
C ASP A 158 15.98 -2.25 -10.75
N GLY A 159 14.99 -3.11 -10.98
CA GLY A 159 15.13 -4.33 -11.79
C GLY A 159 15.93 -5.46 -11.12
N ASN A 160 16.47 -5.27 -9.92
CA ASN A 160 17.16 -6.30 -9.16
C ASN A 160 16.19 -6.96 -8.17
N VAL A 161 16.14 -8.29 -8.14
CA VAL A 161 15.26 -9.06 -7.25
C VAL A 161 15.61 -8.83 -5.78
N VAL A 162 14.58 -8.68 -4.93
CA VAL A 162 14.68 -8.78 -3.47
C VAL A 162 14.47 -10.25 -3.10
N ASP A 163 15.55 -10.96 -2.77
CA ASP A 163 15.53 -12.41 -2.58
C ASP A 163 14.89 -12.80 -1.23
N VAL A 164 13.65 -13.31 -1.28
CA VAL A 164 12.90 -13.79 -0.12
C VAL A 164 13.35 -15.22 0.21
N SER A 165 14.31 -15.33 1.13
CA SER A 165 14.98 -16.58 1.47
C SER A 165 15.02 -16.90 2.96
N ASN A 166 14.36 -16.09 3.82
CA ASN A 166 14.36 -16.25 5.28
C ASN A 166 12.95 -16.43 5.88
N PRO A 167 12.43 -17.68 5.93
CA PRO A 167 12.80 -18.79 5.06
C PRO A 167 12.29 -18.54 3.62
N VAL A 168 12.60 -19.45 2.70
CA VAL A 168 12.00 -19.45 1.35
C VAL A 168 10.52 -19.84 1.48
N PRO A 169 9.57 -19.10 0.87
CA PRO A 169 8.16 -19.48 0.92
C PRO A 169 7.90 -20.88 0.39
N SER A 170 7.08 -21.66 1.08
CA SER A 170 6.71 -23.00 0.62
C SER A 170 5.67 -22.99 -0.51
N GLU A 171 5.46 -24.15 -1.13
CA GLU A 171 4.35 -24.36 -2.08
C GLU A 171 2.98 -24.12 -1.41
N ASN A 172 2.82 -24.40 -0.11
CA ASN A 172 1.57 -24.13 0.60
C ASN A 172 1.33 -22.62 0.75
N ALA A 173 2.37 -21.85 1.04
CA ALA A 173 2.30 -20.39 1.09
C ALA A 173 1.88 -19.81 -0.27
N LYS A 174 2.52 -20.29 -1.35
CA LYS A 174 2.18 -19.96 -2.73
C LYS A 174 0.72 -20.28 -3.07
N GLU A 175 0.26 -21.50 -2.80
CA GLU A 175 -1.11 -21.94 -3.07
C GLU A 175 -2.14 -21.14 -2.27
N TYR A 176 -1.87 -20.86 -1.00
CA TYR A 176 -2.73 -20.03 -0.16
C TYR A 176 -2.85 -18.62 -0.73
N MET A 177 -1.73 -17.99 -1.12
CA MET A 177 -1.77 -16.66 -1.71
C MET A 177 -2.56 -16.63 -3.02
N ALA A 178 -2.36 -17.62 -3.90
CA ALA A 178 -3.16 -17.74 -5.11
C ALA A 178 -4.66 -17.87 -4.80
N GLN A 179 -5.02 -18.65 -3.78
CA GLN A 179 -6.40 -18.80 -3.34
C GLN A 179 -7.00 -17.48 -2.84
N GLN A 180 -6.28 -16.71 -2.02
CA GLN A 180 -6.76 -15.41 -1.53
C GLN A 180 -6.92 -14.41 -2.69
N MET A 181 -5.94 -14.33 -3.59
CA MET A 181 -5.99 -13.45 -4.76
C MET A 181 -7.20 -13.76 -5.66
N GLN A 182 -7.58 -15.02 -5.81
CA GLN A 182 -8.74 -15.42 -6.62
C GLN A 182 -10.08 -15.21 -5.92
N SER A 183 -10.13 -15.37 -4.60
CA SER A 183 -11.39 -15.40 -3.84
C SER A 183 -11.82 -14.03 -3.32
N ILE A 184 -10.87 -13.25 -2.79
CA ILE A 184 -11.14 -11.96 -2.15
C ILE A 184 -10.25 -10.83 -2.70
N GLY A 185 -9.11 -11.17 -3.28
CA GLY A 185 -8.18 -10.20 -3.86
C GLY A 185 -7.35 -9.47 -2.80
N ALA A 186 -6.49 -8.56 -3.26
CA ALA A 186 -5.60 -7.78 -2.44
C ALA A 186 -5.86 -6.27 -2.63
N GLN A 187 -5.97 -5.55 -1.52
CA GLN A 187 -6.16 -4.11 -1.41
C GLN A 187 -4.81 -3.47 -1.07
N ILE A 188 -4.50 -2.33 -1.71
CA ILE A 188 -3.26 -1.59 -1.41
C ILE A 188 -3.38 -0.88 -0.07
N GLN A 189 -2.28 -0.92 0.69
CA GLN A 189 -2.06 -0.17 1.91
C GLN A 189 -0.68 0.50 1.84
N SER A 190 -0.54 1.64 2.49
CA SER A 190 0.74 2.33 2.66
C SER A 190 0.71 3.19 3.91
N SER A 191 1.81 3.27 4.65
CA SER A 191 1.88 3.99 5.92
C SER A 191 3.29 4.43 6.26
N GLN A 192 3.39 5.36 7.22
CA GLN A 192 4.64 5.75 7.87
C GLN A 192 4.47 5.83 9.39
N TRP A 193 5.35 5.15 10.12
CA TRP A 193 5.25 5.00 11.58
C TRP A 193 6.61 4.66 12.23
N VAL A 194 6.65 4.57 13.56
CA VAL A 194 7.85 4.20 14.36
C VAL A 194 7.58 2.99 15.23
N GLY A 195 8.60 2.13 15.38
CA GLY A 195 8.51 0.89 16.15
C GLY A 195 9.44 -0.15 15.55
N TRP A 196 8.89 -1.28 15.10
CA TRP A 196 9.64 -2.26 14.33
C TRP A 196 10.06 -1.69 12.96
N VAL A 197 11.30 -1.97 12.58
CA VAL A 197 11.88 -1.63 11.28
C VAL A 197 12.82 -2.77 10.85
N PRO A 198 12.99 -3.00 9.54
CA PRO A 198 13.91 -4.01 9.07
C PRO A 198 15.36 -3.60 9.40
N GLY A 199 16.20 -4.59 9.74
CA GLY A 199 17.62 -4.36 10.00
C GLY A 199 17.91 -3.33 11.11
N ALA A 200 17.12 -3.30 12.18
CA ALA A 200 17.26 -2.33 13.28
C ALA A 200 18.69 -2.24 13.87
N SER A 201 19.44 -3.35 13.87
CA SER A 201 20.85 -3.39 14.30
C SER A 201 21.84 -2.82 13.28
N ASN A 202 21.44 -2.69 12.02
CA ASN A 202 22.29 -2.35 10.88
C ASN A 202 22.11 -0.90 10.43
N CYS A 203 20.95 -0.31 10.73
CA CYS A 203 20.57 1.04 10.34
C CYS A 203 20.36 1.89 11.60
N PRO A 204 21.40 2.58 12.10
CA PRO A 204 21.31 3.38 13.31
C PRO A 204 20.45 4.63 13.06
N GLY A 205 19.47 4.89 13.92
CA GLY A 205 18.68 6.11 13.88
C GLY A 205 17.75 6.28 15.07
N SER A 206 17.18 7.48 15.16
CA SER A 206 16.37 7.92 16.30
C SER A 206 14.86 7.75 16.11
N GLY A 207 14.40 7.36 14.91
CA GLY A 207 12.98 7.30 14.58
C GLY A 207 12.31 8.69 14.61
N ASP A 208 12.96 9.72 14.06
CA ASP A 208 12.34 11.04 13.95
C ASP A 208 11.21 11.03 12.91
N LEU A 209 10.03 10.62 13.36
CA LEU A 209 8.85 10.50 12.52
C LEU A 209 8.37 11.86 12.02
N GLY A 210 8.37 12.88 12.88
CA GLY A 210 7.72 14.17 12.61
C GLY A 210 8.34 14.92 11.43
N SER A 211 9.65 14.76 11.21
CA SER A 211 10.36 15.34 10.07
C SER A 211 10.57 14.35 8.91
N SER A 212 10.30 13.05 9.12
CA SER A 212 10.46 12.03 8.09
C SER A 212 9.42 12.16 6.99
N LYS A 213 9.87 11.92 5.76
CA LYS A 213 9.05 12.01 4.56
C LYS A 213 9.42 10.95 3.53
N TYR A 214 8.41 10.40 2.87
CA TYR A 214 8.59 9.57 1.68
C TYR A 214 7.54 9.89 0.63
N SER A 215 7.80 9.46 -0.61
CA SER A 215 6.84 9.57 -1.71
C SER A 215 6.68 8.26 -2.46
N VAL A 216 5.46 8.04 -2.97
CA VAL A 216 5.11 7.00 -3.95
C VAL A 216 4.59 7.72 -5.19
N ARG A 217 5.05 7.34 -6.38
CA ARG A 217 4.68 7.99 -7.65
C ARG A 217 4.46 6.97 -8.74
N ASN A 218 3.74 7.36 -9.77
CA ASN A 218 3.50 6.53 -10.95
C ASN A 218 2.92 5.15 -10.59
N LEU A 219 2.04 5.08 -9.59
CA LEU A 219 1.44 3.81 -9.17
C LEU A 219 0.59 3.22 -10.30
N ARG A 220 0.95 2.01 -10.71
CA ARG A 220 0.27 1.26 -11.76
C ARG A 220 -0.03 -0.15 -11.27
N ILE A 221 -1.26 -0.58 -11.50
CA ILE A 221 -1.75 -1.90 -11.09
C ILE A 221 -2.26 -2.61 -12.33
N SER A 222 -1.67 -3.77 -12.63
CA SER A 222 -2.16 -4.70 -13.63
C SER A 222 -2.86 -5.85 -12.91
N GLY A 223 -4.18 -5.96 -13.07
CA GLY A 223 -4.97 -7.00 -12.39
C GLY A 223 -6.42 -7.00 -12.83
N THR A 224 -7.26 -7.69 -12.06
CA THR A 224 -8.72 -7.68 -12.23
C THR A 224 -9.38 -7.28 -10.92
N VAL A 225 -10.30 -6.31 -10.94
CA VAL A 225 -11.05 -5.91 -9.75
C VAL A 225 -11.94 -7.07 -9.27
N LEU A 226 -11.88 -7.38 -7.98
CA LEU A 226 -12.75 -8.38 -7.34
C LEU A 226 -13.78 -7.75 -6.41
N GLN A 227 -13.39 -6.75 -5.62
CA GLN A 227 -14.29 -6.07 -4.70
C GLN A 227 -14.04 -4.56 -4.71
N GLY A 228 -15.04 -3.80 -4.25
CA GLY A 228 -14.96 -2.35 -4.17
C GLY A 228 -15.32 -1.64 -5.47
N VAL A 229 -15.00 -0.34 -5.54
CA VAL A 229 -15.28 0.49 -6.72
C VAL A 229 -14.17 0.29 -7.75
N GLU A 230 -14.51 0.22 -9.04
CA GLU A 230 -13.50 0.15 -10.10
C GLU A 230 -12.66 1.45 -10.11
N PRO A 231 -11.32 1.37 -10.01
CA PRO A 231 -10.46 2.54 -9.90
C PRO A 231 -10.15 3.14 -11.27
N THR A 232 -9.52 4.32 -11.27
CA THR A 232 -9.13 5.03 -12.49
C THR A 232 -8.21 4.17 -13.38
N LYS A 233 -8.60 3.93 -14.64
CA LYS A 233 -7.76 3.26 -15.65
C LYS A 233 -6.70 4.22 -16.19
N CYS A 234 -5.49 3.74 -16.50
CA CYS A 234 -4.36 4.58 -16.95
C CYS A 234 -4.58 5.39 -18.24
N SER A 235 -5.64 5.10 -19.00
CA SER A 235 -6.03 5.82 -20.22
C SER A 235 -7.25 6.72 -20.04
N SER A 236 -7.76 6.86 -18.81
CA SER A 236 -8.86 7.78 -18.49
C SER A 236 -8.32 9.20 -18.36
N PRO A 237 -9.00 10.23 -18.88
CA PRO A 237 -8.64 11.61 -18.56
C PRO A 237 -8.70 11.79 -17.04
N SER A 238 -7.66 12.36 -16.44
CA SER A 238 -7.61 12.61 -15.00
C SER A 238 -8.89 13.32 -14.54
N PRO A 239 -9.53 12.87 -13.45
CA PRO A 239 -10.61 13.64 -12.84
C PRO A 239 -10.09 15.06 -12.54
N PRO A 240 -10.88 16.12 -12.79
CA PRO A 240 -10.46 17.47 -12.41
C PRO A 240 -10.21 17.51 -10.90
N SER A 241 -9.08 18.10 -10.47
CA SER A 241 -8.80 18.32 -9.04
C SER A 241 -10.01 18.97 -8.36
N PRO A 242 -10.34 18.59 -7.11
CA PRO A 242 -11.34 19.29 -6.34
C PRO A 242 -10.94 20.76 -6.25
N THR A 243 -11.83 21.65 -6.71
CA THR A 243 -11.61 23.09 -6.60
C THR A 243 -11.52 23.42 -5.10
N PRO A 244 -10.50 24.16 -4.65
CA PRO A 244 -10.40 24.54 -3.24
C PRO A 244 -11.70 25.25 -2.85
N THR A 245 -12.38 24.69 -1.85
CA THR A 245 -13.59 25.32 -1.30
C THR A 245 -13.18 26.68 -0.76
N PRO A 246 -13.80 27.79 -1.21
CA PRO A 246 -13.51 29.10 -0.65
C PRO A 246 -13.67 29.06 0.88
N PRO A 247 -12.76 29.69 1.65
CA PRO A 247 -12.90 29.73 3.08
C PRO A 247 -14.28 30.29 3.44
N ALA A 248 -14.98 29.58 4.34
CA ALA A 248 -16.24 30.06 4.89
C ALA A 248 -16.06 31.51 5.37
N PRO A 249 -16.99 32.42 5.06
CA PRO A 249 -16.87 33.80 5.51
C PRO A 249 -16.74 33.79 7.04
N SER A 250 -15.68 34.42 7.53
CA SER A 250 -15.49 34.59 8.97
C SER A 250 -16.74 35.25 9.53
N ALA A 251 -17.36 34.64 10.53
CA ALA A 251 -18.37 35.32 11.33
C ALA A 251 -17.73 36.63 11.81
N GLU A 252 -18.26 37.77 11.33
CA GLU A 252 -17.82 39.06 11.82
C GLU A 252 -18.01 39.07 13.33
N LEU A 253 -16.89 39.31 14.03
CA LEU A 253 -16.88 39.54 15.46
C LEU A 253 -17.70 40.81 15.70
N TYR A 254 -18.99 40.64 15.99
CA TYR A 254 -19.83 41.74 16.45
C TYR A 254 -19.33 42.17 17.83
N CYS A 255 -18.57 43.26 17.87
CA CYS A 255 -18.28 43.98 19.09
C CYS A 255 -19.51 44.86 19.41
N PRO A 256 -20.32 44.54 20.44
CA PRO A 256 -21.43 45.40 20.83
C PRO A 256 -20.89 46.77 21.25
N MET A 257 -21.57 47.81 20.79
CA MET A 257 -21.25 49.19 21.14
C MET A 257 -22.08 49.58 22.36
N GLU A 258 -21.69 50.63 23.08
CA GLU A 258 -22.32 51.10 24.32
C GLU A 258 -23.83 51.44 24.18
N SER A 259 -24.35 51.49 22.94
CA SER A 259 -25.77 51.62 22.61
C SER A 259 -26.61 50.35 22.78
N ASP A 260 -26.00 49.17 23.00
CA ASP A 260 -26.70 47.88 23.10
C ASP A 260 -27.00 47.46 24.55
N MET A 261 -26.58 48.26 25.55
CA MET A 261 -26.91 48.05 26.96
C MET A 261 -28.05 48.99 27.38
N ASN A 262 -29.29 48.59 27.12
CA ASN A 262 -30.43 49.19 27.81
C ASN A 262 -30.43 48.74 29.28
N ALA A 263 -30.11 49.67 30.17
CA ALA A 263 -30.45 49.58 31.58
C ALA A 263 -31.94 49.87 31.74
N ASP A 264 -32.70 48.87 32.18
CA ASP A 264 -34.01 49.05 32.80
C ASP A 264 -34.24 47.94 33.83
N GLY A 265 -34.29 48.31 35.11
CA GLY A 265 -34.84 47.53 36.23
C GLY A 265 -33.86 46.98 37.25
#